data_AF-A0A8B7QPS7-F1
#
_entry.id   AF-A0A8B7QPS7-F1
#
_cell.length_a   1.000
_cell.length_b   1.000
_cell.length_c   1.000
_cell.angle_alpha   90.00
_cell.angle_beta   90.00
_cell.angle_gamma   90.00
#
_symmetry.space_group_name_H-M   'P 1'
#
loop_
_entity.id
_entity.type
_entity.pdbx_description
1 polymer ?
#
loop_
_entity_poly.entity_id
_entity_poly.type
_entity_poly.pdbx_seq_one_letter_code
_entity_poly.pdbx_strand_id
1 'polypeptide(L)'
;MEKPERQQSRRARKRSAQTWKQVKLNKFLITILVILTWQVSITWEDTYWTYFPNPPMLAPVTWEIKPVLVWINSSIPLGGRTKNLTFQQTAFNYVGLSRLPPLCASQTPMMGCLHLENITKKSSGKDRHNPYLTYRSELTFTGPSGRQPQQAGAQKLLPLCMQSPYQYNDGHIIWRDCAYLIATSYQLPDSHFSVSDWAIPYYSTGTQLPKPEGFVALVLTPNIPIIQGDNWRLWAASDYITHLNSQTPWGQDVKHYTITACVQAPSVILVGGIQISKAQSMSNISCPNCHLTNCIDPRDKGQSMLVLRQPPYVVIPTTIEGPWYDDPGI
;
A
#
# COMPACT_ATOMS: atom_id res chain seq x y z
N MET A 1 -103.88 -30.49 38.39
CA MET A 1 -102.68 -31.28 38.72
C MET A 1 -102.24 -32.02 37.47
N GLU A 2 -100.98 -31.78 37.08
CA GLU A 2 -100.08 -32.54 36.19
C GLU A 2 -100.51 -33.09 34.81
N LYS A 3 -99.87 -32.51 33.77
CA LYS A 3 -99.49 -33.07 32.45
C LYS A 3 -98.32 -34.07 32.63
N PRO A 4 -97.81 -34.86 31.63
CA PRO A 4 -97.84 -34.61 30.17
C PRO A 4 -97.97 -35.80 29.18
N GLU A 5 -98.24 -35.42 27.92
CA GLU A 5 -97.89 -35.93 26.57
C GLU A 5 -97.34 -37.36 26.29
N ARG A 6 -97.91 -37.97 25.24
CA ARG A 6 -97.34 -38.72 24.10
C ARG A 6 -98.46 -38.82 23.03
N GLN A 7 -98.31 -38.84 21.70
CA GLN A 7 -97.28 -39.43 20.84
C GLN A 7 -97.47 -39.05 19.34
N GLN A 8 -96.33 -38.97 18.64
CA GLN A 8 -96.02 -39.36 17.24
C GLN A 8 -96.78 -38.75 16.03
N SER A 9 -96.10 -37.99 15.15
CA SER A 9 -95.05 -38.32 14.15
C SER A 9 -95.58 -38.71 12.77
N ARG A 10 -95.20 -37.93 11.75
CA ARG A 10 -94.95 -38.42 10.40
C ARG A 10 -93.56 -37.96 9.96
N ARG A 11 -92.67 -38.95 9.77
CA ARG A 11 -91.40 -38.79 9.06
C ARG A 11 -91.66 -38.87 7.56
N ALA A 12 -91.01 -38.00 6.80
CA ALA A 12 -90.60 -38.29 5.42
C ALA A 12 -89.17 -37.77 5.22
N ARG A 13 -88.26 -38.70 4.95
CA ARG A 13 -86.82 -38.50 4.76
C ARG A 13 -86.58 -38.15 3.29
N LYS A 14 -85.99 -37.00 2.99
CA LYS A 14 -85.40 -36.70 1.66
C LYS A 14 -83.88 -36.57 1.81
N ARG A 15 -83.14 -37.42 1.07
CA ARG A 15 -81.69 -37.35 0.90
C ARG A 15 -81.34 -36.07 0.13
N SER A 16 -80.39 -35.30 0.63
CA SER A 16 -79.79 -34.17 -0.10
C SER A 16 -78.38 -34.51 -0.55
N ALA A 17 -78.09 -34.09 -1.78
CA ALA A 17 -76.90 -34.33 -2.56
C ALA A 17 -75.64 -33.70 -1.95
N GLN A 18 -74.52 -34.39 -2.14
CA GLN A 18 -73.20 -33.97 -1.70
C GLN A 18 -72.68 -32.90 -2.66
N THR A 19 -72.71 -31.65 -2.23
CA THR A 19 -72.16 -30.50 -2.96
C THR A 19 -70.72 -30.25 -2.55
N TRP A 20 -69.79 -30.41 -3.48
CA TRP A 20 -68.41 -29.98 -3.32
C TRP A 20 -68.38 -28.45 -3.17
N LYS A 21 -68.03 -27.96 -1.97
CA LYS A 21 -67.85 -26.53 -1.72
C LYS A 21 -66.63 -26.05 -2.50
N GLN A 22 -66.86 -25.15 -3.46
CA GLN A 22 -65.84 -24.31 -4.08
C GLN A 22 -65.03 -23.60 -2.99
N VAL A 23 -63.77 -23.99 -2.83
CA VAL A 23 -62.84 -23.34 -1.91
C VAL A 23 -62.45 -22.01 -2.53
N LYS A 24 -62.85 -20.90 -1.90
CA LYS A 24 -62.52 -19.54 -2.34
C LYS A 24 -61.00 -19.39 -2.50
N LEU A 25 -60.55 -18.83 -3.63
CA LEU A 25 -59.14 -18.58 -4.00
C LEU A 25 -58.31 -17.96 -2.86
N ASN A 26 -58.92 -17.07 -2.07
CA ASN A 26 -58.27 -16.42 -0.93
C ASN A 26 -57.85 -17.41 0.16
N LYS A 27 -58.57 -18.52 0.35
CA LYS A 27 -58.17 -19.55 1.33
C LYS A 27 -56.97 -20.36 0.85
N PHE A 28 -56.88 -20.60 -0.46
CA PHE A 28 -55.73 -21.27 -1.08
C PHE A 28 -54.47 -20.41 -1.00
N LEU A 29 -54.60 -19.12 -1.31
CA LEU A 29 -53.52 -18.15 -1.17
C LEU A 29 -53.05 -18.02 0.28
N ILE A 30 -53.98 -17.98 1.25
CA ILE A 30 -53.61 -17.95 2.67
C ILE A 30 -52.91 -19.24 3.08
N THR A 31 -53.36 -20.42 2.68
CA THR A 31 -52.65 -21.67 3.00
C THR A 31 -51.28 -21.75 2.31
N ILE A 32 -51.14 -21.28 1.07
CA ILE A 32 -49.85 -21.22 0.39
C ILE A 32 -48.93 -20.19 1.06
N LEU A 33 -49.44 -19.02 1.46
CA LEU A 33 -48.70 -18.02 2.23
C LEU A 33 -48.27 -18.57 3.59
N VAL A 34 -49.14 -19.28 4.30
CA VAL A 34 -48.81 -19.92 5.58
C VAL A 34 -47.76 -21.01 5.40
N ILE A 35 -47.89 -21.85 4.37
CA ILE A 35 -46.89 -22.89 4.05
C ILE A 35 -45.55 -22.27 3.62
N LEU A 36 -45.57 -21.21 2.80
CA LEU A 36 -44.37 -20.47 2.41
C LEU A 36 -43.72 -19.77 3.62
N THR A 37 -44.50 -19.21 4.54
CA THR A 37 -43.94 -18.63 5.79
C THR A 37 -43.38 -19.69 6.72
N TRP A 38 -43.90 -20.93 6.68
CA TRP A 38 -43.42 -22.04 7.51
C TRP A 38 -42.20 -22.77 6.93
N GLN A 39 -42.01 -22.75 5.61
CA GLN A 39 -40.81 -23.28 4.97
C GLN A 39 -39.63 -22.30 5.00
N VAL A 40 -39.88 -21.05 5.43
CA VAL A 40 -38.86 -20.08 5.81
C VAL A 40 -38.59 -20.17 7.32
N SER A 41 -38.51 -21.40 7.86
CA SER A 41 -37.62 -21.65 8.99
C SER A 41 -36.20 -21.61 8.44
N ILE A 42 -35.73 -20.38 8.23
CA ILE A 42 -34.35 -20.06 7.98
C ILE A 42 -33.58 -20.72 9.13
N THR A 43 -32.66 -21.62 8.81
CA THR A 43 -31.56 -21.92 9.70
C THR A 43 -30.77 -20.62 9.84
N TRP A 44 -31.05 -19.83 10.87
CA TRP A 44 -30.28 -18.63 11.18
C TRP A 44 -28.94 -19.08 11.78
N GLU A 45 -28.03 -19.60 10.96
CA GLU A 45 -26.62 -19.31 11.21
C GLU A 45 -26.40 -17.86 10.76
N ASP A 46 -26.93 -16.92 11.55
CA ASP A 46 -26.68 -15.51 11.32
C ASP A 46 -25.16 -15.32 11.42
N THR A 47 -24.56 -14.94 10.29
CA THR A 47 -23.12 -14.67 10.24
C THR A 47 -22.89 -13.29 10.82
N TYR A 48 -22.37 -13.25 12.05
CA TYR A 48 -21.98 -12.01 12.71
C TYR A 48 -20.54 -11.65 12.35
N TRP A 49 -20.19 -10.39 12.54
CA TRP A 49 -18.84 -9.88 12.28
C TRP A 49 -18.23 -9.41 13.58
N THR A 50 -17.13 -10.05 14.00
CA THR A 50 -16.43 -9.71 15.24
C THR A 50 -15.25 -8.79 14.95
N TYR A 51 -15.14 -7.71 15.71
CA TYR A 51 -14.06 -6.73 15.64
C TYR A 51 -12.86 -7.17 16.50
N PHE A 52 -11.67 -7.28 15.90
CA PHE A 52 -10.44 -7.62 16.59
C PHE A 52 -9.42 -6.47 16.45
N PRO A 53 -9.17 -5.67 17.51
CA PRO A 53 -8.20 -4.58 17.45
C PRO A 53 -6.75 -5.09 17.45
N ASN A 54 -5.85 -4.35 16.80
CA ASN A 54 -4.41 -4.60 16.76
C ASN A 54 -4.02 -6.07 16.54
N PRO A 55 -4.54 -6.72 15.48
CA PRO A 55 -4.25 -8.12 15.20
C PRO A 55 -2.74 -8.36 15.11
N PRO A 56 -2.25 -9.53 15.57
CA PRO A 56 -0.84 -9.92 15.45
C PRO A 56 -0.51 -10.38 14.01
N MET A 57 -1.11 -9.75 13.00
CA MET A 57 -0.98 -10.10 11.60
C MET A 57 -0.39 -8.91 10.83
N LEU A 58 0.57 -9.21 9.96
CA LEU A 58 1.20 -8.22 9.09
C LEU A 58 0.66 -8.38 7.66
N ALA A 59 0.10 -7.30 7.13
CA ALA A 59 -0.38 -7.24 5.75
C ALA A 59 0.66 -6.54 4.85
N PRO A 60 0.84 -6.96 3.59
CA PRO A 60 1.66 -6.22 2.64
C PRO A 60 1.11 -4.82 2.41
N VAL A 61 1.96 -3.81 2.53
CA VAL A 61 1.61 -2.46 2.06
C VAL A 61 1.62 -2.49 0.54
N THR A 62 0.67 -1.80 -0.09
CA THR A 62 0.58 -1.70 -1.55
C THR A 62 0.80 -0.25 -1.97
N TRP A 63 1.12 -0.05 -3.25
CA TRP A 63 1.38 1.28 -3.80
C TRP A 63 0.17 2.24 -3.72
N GLU A 64 -1.04 1.68 -3.64
CA GLU A 64 -2.32 2.41 -3.65
C GLU A 64 -2.80 2.82 -2.25
N ILE A 65 -2.02 2.58 -1.19
CA ILE A 65 -2.35 2.94 0.19
C ILE A 65 -1.56 4.18 0.61
N LYS A 66 -2.04 4.86 1.67
CA LYS A 66 -1.38 5.99 2.33
C LYS A 66 0.14 5.76 2.48
N PRO A 67 0.99 6.74 2.07
CA PRO A 67 2.43 6.63 2.12
C PRO A 67 2.99 6.26 3.48
N VAL A 68 4.09 5.51 3.47
CA VAL A 68 4.83 5.17 4.68
C VAL A 68 5.86 6.26 4.93
N LEU A 69 5.87 6.79 6.14
CA LEU A 69 6.84 7.81 6.53
C LEU A 69 8.19 7.14 6.79
N VAL A 70 9.24 7.69 6.18
CA VAL A 70 10.62 7.22 6.34
C VAL A 70 11.44 8.29 7.04
N TRP A 71 12.19 7.87 8.04
CA TRP A 71 13.11 8.68 8.82
C TRP A 71 14.54 8.24 8.56
N ILE A 72 15.48 9.17 8.50
CA ILE A 72 16.89 8.87 8.26
C ILE A 72 17.77 9.37 9.40
N ASN A 73 18.96 8.79 9.54
CA ASN A 73 19.96 9.24 10.53
C ASN A 73 20.63 10.58 10.14
N SER A 74 20.75 10.86 8.83
CA SER A 74 21.31 12.11 8.32
C SER A 74 20.55 12.58 7.08
N SER A 75 20.22 13.87 7.02
CA SER A 75 19.59 14.50 5.85
C SER A 75 20.55 14.68 4.68
N ILE A 76 21.87 14.58 4.89
CA ILE A 76 22.86 14.62 3.80
C ILE A 76 23.21 13.17 3.43
N PRO A 77 23.14 12.75 2.15
CA PRO A 77 22.89 13.55 0.94
C PRO A 77 21.45 13.46 0.39
N LEU A 78 20.56 12.64 0.97
CA LEU A 78 19.26 12.31 0.37
C LEU A 78 18.12 13.28 0.69
N GLY A 79 18.37 14.27 1.55
CA GLY A 79 17.34 15.05 2.23
C GLY A 79 16.37 14.16 3.02
N GLY A 80 15.36 14.76 3.64
CA GLY A 80 14.32 14.02 4.34
C GLY A 80 14.37 14.17 5.85
N ARG A 81 13.42 13.53 6.52
CA ARG A 81 13.18 13.76 7.95
C ARG A 81 14.19 12.99 8.78
N THR A 82 14.87 13.68 9.68
CA THR A 82 15.84 13.05 10.57
C THR A 82 15.22 12.72 11.91
N LYS A 83 15.46 11.51 12.40
CA LYS A 83 15.12 11.11 13.78
C LYS A 83 16.06 10.01 14.22
N ASN A 84 16.56 10.13 15.45
CA ASN A 84 17.35 9.06 16.03
C ASN A 84 16.42 7.92 16.43
N LEU A 85 16.46 6.82 15.68
CA LEU A 85 15.64 5.64 15.89
C LEU A 85 16.53 4.46 16.28
N THR A 86 16.07 3.70 17.26
CA THR A 86 16.75 2.47 17.68
C THR A 86 16.51 1.39 16.65
N PHE A 87 17.59 0.81 16.14
CA PHE A 87 17.54 -0.32 15.23
C PHE A 87 16.94 -1.54 15.94
N GLN A 88 15.96 -2.17 15.32
CA GLN A 88 15.31 -3.39 15.82
C GLN A 88 15.18 -4.38 14.68
N GLN A 89 15.59 -5.62 14.94
CA GLN A 89 15.53 -6.71 13.97
C GLN A 89 15.20 -8.03 14.68
N THR A 90 14.45 -8.90 14.00
CA THR A 90 14.17 -10.26 14.46
C THR A 90 14.03 -11.22 13.28
N ALA A 91 14.47 -12.46 13.45
CA ALA A 91 14.24 -13.52 12.46
C ALA A 91 12.73 -13.80 12.32
N PHE A 92 12.25 -13.94 11.09
CA PHE A 92 10.83 -14.04 10.82
C PHE A 92 10.53 -14.76 9.51
N ASN A 93 9.64 -15.76 9.59
CA ASN A 93 9.09 -16.43 8.41
C ASN A 93 7.76 -15.77 8.04
N TYR A 94 7.64 -15.30 6.80
CA TYR A 94 6.44 -14.62 6.34
C TYR A 94 5.73 -15.41 5.26
N VAL A 95 4.40 -15.47 5.38
CA VAL A 95 3.49 -15.84 4.30
C VAL A 95 2.35 -14.83 4.31
N GLY A 96 2.02 -14.31 3.14
CA GLY A 96 1.01 -13.28 2.99
C GLY A 96 0.37 -13.28 1.62
N LEU A 97 -0.75 -12.61 1.53
CA LEU A 97 -1.51 -12.48 0.30
C LEU A 97 -1.74 -10.99 -0.01
N SER A 98 -1.64 -10.62 -1.28
CA SER A 98 -1.97 -9.27 -1.73
C SER A 98 -2.75 -9.29 -3.04
N ARG A 99 -3.81 -8.48 -3.13
CA ARG A 99 -4.55 -8.29 -4.39
C ARG A 99 -3.87 -7.30 -5.33
N LEU A 100 -3.10 -6.37 -4.77
CA LEU A 100 -2.41 -5.31 -5.50
C LEU A 100 -0.89 -5.53 -5.41
N PRO A 101 -0.10 -4.98 -6.35
CA PRO A 101 1.35 -5.02 -6.27
C PRO A 101 1.83 -4.46 -4.92
N PRO A 102 2.62 -5.23 -4.17
CA PRO A 102 3.13 -4.77 -2.90
C PRO A 102 4.18 -3.66 -3.08
N LEU A 103 4.34 -2.84 -2.04
CA LEU A 103 5.38 -1.84 -1.92
C LEU A 103 6.69 -2.56 -1.57
N CYS A 104 7.38 -3.03 -2.61
CA CYS A 104 8.62 -3.78 -2.51
C CYS A 104 9.63 -3.38 -3.59
N ALA A 105 10.89 -3.68 -3.34
CA ALA A 105 11.98 -3.45 -4.26
C ALA A 105 13.07 -4.52 -4.14
N SER A 106 13.79 -4.76 -5.24
CA SER A 106 14.87 -5.75 -5.30
C SER A 106 15.90 -5.41 -6.38
N GLN A 107 17.17 -5.71 -6.12
CA GLN A 107 18.24 -5.62 -7.13
C GLN A 107 18.15 -6.73 -8.17
N THR A 108 17.45 -7.83 -7.89
CA THR A 108 17.13 -8.85 -8.90
C THR A 108 15.72 -8.60 -9.43
N PRO A 109 15.46 -8.73 -10.74
CA PRO A 109 14.09 -8.61 -11.27
C PRO A 109 13.15 -9.58 -10.55
N MET A 110 12.15 -9.02 -9.85
CA MET A 110 11.18 -9.79 -9.07
C MET A 110 9.76 -9.34 -9.43
N MET A 111 8.87 -10.31 -9.62
CA MET A 111 7.47 -10.08 -9.98
C MET A 111 6.82 -9.09 -9.01
N GLY A 112 6.21 -8.03 -9.55
CA GLY A 112 5.46 -7.07 -8.76
C GLY A 112 6.29 -6.20 -7.82
N CYS A 113 7.62 -6.18 -7.96
CA CYS A 113 8.52 -5.32 -7.18
C CYS A 113 9.34 -4.39 -8.06
N LEU A 114 9.75 -3.27 -7.48
CA LEU A 114 10.55 -2.28 -8.17
C LEU A 114 11.98 -2.80 -8.36
N HIS A 115 12.46 -2.81 -9.59
CA HIS A 115 13.84 -3.20 -9.88
C HIS A 115 14.80 -2.08 -9.49
N LEU A 116 15.87 -2.43 -8.77
CA LEU A 116 16.86 -1.50 -8.24
C LEU A 116 18.21 -1.67 -8.95
N GLU A 117 18.84 -0.55 -9.29
CA GLU A 117 20.18 -0.48 -9.86
C GLU A 117 20.97 0.69 -9.24
N ASN A 118 22.25 0.78 -9.58
CA ASN A 118 23.07 1.93 -9.21
C ASN A 118 22.74 3.13 -10.08
N ILE A 119 22.04 4.11 -9.50
CA ILE A 119 21.68 5.36 -10.15
C ILE A 119 22.75 6.40 -9.86
N THR A 120 23.20 7.10 -10.91
CA THR A 120 24.16 8.21 -10.78
C THR A 120 23.53 9.51 -11.25
N LYS A 121 23.46 10.50 -10.35
CA LYS A 121 23.05 11.87 -10.65
C LYS A 121 24.28 12.75 -10.79
N LYS A 122 24.34 13.58 -11.83
CA LYS A 122 25.49 14.42 -12.15
C LYS A 122 25.07 15.88 -12.23
N SER A 123 25.93 16.77 -11.76
CA SER A 123 25.80 18.21 -11.94
C SER A 123 27.17 18.80 -12.24
N SER A 124 27.21 19.78 -13.14
CA SER A 124 28.44 20.46 -13.54
C SER A 124 28.19 21.94 -13.73
N GLY A 125 29.15 22.76 -13.30
CA GLY A 125 29.06 24.20 -13.41
C GLY A 125 30.43 24.85 -13.55
N LYS A 126 30.44 26.09 -14.03
CA LYS A 126 31.62 26.95 -14.01
C LYS A 126 31.56 27.89 -12.81
N ASP A 127 32.71 28.18 -12.22
CA ASP A 127 32.79 29.22 -11.19
C ASP A 127 32.38 30.57 -11.78
N ARG A 128 31.60 31.36 -11.01
CA ARG A 128 31.18 32.70 -11.44
C ARG A 128 32.33 33.69 -11.49
N HIS A 129 33.32 33.52 -10.62
CA HIS A 129 34.44 34.44 -10.46
C HIS A 129 35.68 33.97 -11.23
N ASN A 130 35.80 32.67 -11.50
CA ASN A 130 36.88 32.12 -12.31
C ASN A 130 36.37 31.17 -13.40
N PRO A 131 36.18 31.64 -14.65
CA PRO A 131 35.61 30.84 -15.73
C PRO A 131 36.48 29.64 -16.15
N TYR A 132 37.74 29.58 -15.69
CA TYR A 132 38.64 28.44 -15.90
C TYR A 132 38.44 27.31 -14.88
N LEU A 133 37.76 27.58 -13.77
CA LEU A 133 37.41 26.56 -12.78
C LEU A 133 36.08 25.91 -13.16
N THR A 134 36.14 24.60 -13.43
CA THR A 134 34.95 23.77 -13.65
C THR A 134 34.77 22.80 -12.50
N TYR A 135 33.55 22.77 -11.96
CA TYR A 135 33.12 21.84 -10.91
C TYR A 135 32.24 20.76 -11.52
N ARG A 136 32.46 19.52 -11.08
CA ARG A 136 31.61 18.37 -11.38
C ARG A 136 31.30 17.66 -10.07
N SER A 137 30.05 17.35 -9.84
CA SER A 137 29.56 16.62 -8.69
C SER A 137 28.73 15.44 -9.14
N GLU A 138 29.02 14.26 -8.63
CA GLU A 138 28.31 13.02 -8.96
C GLU A 138 27.86 12.34 -7.67
N LEU A 139 26.59 11.99 -7.60
CA LEU A 139 26.00 11.23 -6.50
C LEU A 139 25.51 9.89 -7.02
N THR A 140 26.06 8.81 -6.50
CA THR A 140 25.71 7.43 -6.85
C THR A 140 25.06 6.74 -5.65
N PHE A 141 23.89 6.13 -5.87
CA PHE A 141 23.12 5.41 -4.85
C PHE A 141 22.25 4.32 -5.49
N THR A 142 21.77 3.36 -4.70
CA THR A 142 20.82 2.33 -5.16
C THR A 142 19.43 2.95 -5.33
N GLY A 143 18.81 2.82 -6.50
CA GLY A 143 17.50 3.39 -6.77
C GLY A 143 16.76 2.67 -7.89
N PRO A 144 15.49 3.06 -8.15
CA PRO A 144 14.70 2.43 -9.20
C PRO A 144 15.30 2.60 -10.58
N SER A 145 15.46 1.49 -11.29
CA SER A 145 15.90 1.46 -12.69
C SER A 145 14.69 1.66 -13.61
N GLY A 146 14.75 2.65 -14.49
CA GLY A 146 13.65 2.96 -15.43
C GLY A 146 14.15 3.25 -16.81
N ARG A 147 13.22 3.20 -17.77
CA ARG A 147 13.48 3.64 -19.15
C ARG A 147 13.71 5.15 -19.20
N GLN A 148 14.04 5.68 -20.38
CA GLN A 148 14.14 7.12 -20.57
C GLN A 148 12.81 7.84 -20.23
N PRO A 149 12.87 9.13 -19.82
CA PRO A 149 11.70 9.92 -19.52
C PRO A 149 10.72 9.97 -20.70
N GLN A 150 9.43 9.85 -20.43
CA GLN A 150 8.37 9.91 -21.44
C GLN A 150 7.40 11.04 -21.13
N GLN A 151 6.76 11.60 -22.16
CA GLN A 151 5.64 12.53 -21.95
C GLN A 151 4.51 11.78 -21.26
N ALA A 152 4.16 12.22 -20.06
CA ALA A 152 3.03 11.68 -19.32
C ALA A 152 1.79 12.53 -19.62
N GLY A 153 0.63 11.87 -19.81
CA GLY A 153 -0.64 12.59 -19.88
C GLY A 153 -0.87 13.41 -18.61
N ALA A 154 -1.55 14.55 -18.72
CA ALA A 154 -1.80 15.45 -17.61
C ALA A 154 -2.48 14.73 -16.42
N GLN A 155 -1.73 14.38 -15.39
CA GLN A 155 -2.28 13.85 -14.15
C GLN A 155 -2.86 15.02 -13.35
N LYS A 156 -4.19 15.02 -13.17
CA LYS A 156 -4.99 16.13 -12.62
C LYS A 156 -4.74 16.48 -11.14
N LEU A 157 -3.76 15.87 -10.47
CA LEU A 157 -3.63 15.94 -9.00
C LEU A 157 -2.20 16.04 -8.46
N LEU A 158 -1.18 16.17 -9.33
CA LEU A 158 0.15 16.54 -8.84
C LEU A 158 0.07 17.99 -8.30
N PRO A 159 0.49 18.26 -7.06
CA PRO A 159 0.53 19.62 -6.55
C PRO A 159 1.29 20.49 -7.56
N LEU A 160 0.68 21.62 -7.94
CA LEU A 160 1.28 22.59 -8.86
C LEU A 160 2.70 22.86 -8.39
N CYS A 161 3.69 22.48 -9.20
CA CYS A 161 5.12 22.55 -8.93
C CYS A 161 5.60 23.95 -8.47
N MET A 162 4.75 24.97 -8.59
CA MET A 162 5.00 26.37 -8.24
C MET A 162 4.64 26.76 -6.79
N GLN A 163 4.03 25.89 -5.98
CA GLN A 163 3.54 26.26 -4.63
C GLN A 163 4.38 25.72 -3.46
N SER A 164 5.60 25.23 -3.70
CA SER A 164 6.58 25.05 -2.63
C SER A 164 7.39 26.35 -2.50
N PRO A 165 7.14 27.21 -1.50
CA PRO A 165 7.92 28.42 -1.33
C PRO A 165 9.39 28.03 -1.15
N TYR A 166 10.25 28.71 -1.92
CA TYR A 166 11.69 28.74 -1.70
C TYR A 166 11.97 29.26 -0.28
N GLN A 167 11.99 28.38 0.73
CA GLN A 167 12.55 28.72 2.03
C GLN A 167 13.54 27.64 2.44
N TYR A 168 14.79 28.07 2.47
CA TYR A 168 16.02 27.30 2.60
C TYR A 168 16.28 26.82 4.04
N ASN A 169 15.32 26.95 4.96
CA ASN A 169 15.63 26.98 6.39
C ASN A 169 15.22 25.75 7.21
N ASP A 170 14.42 24.80 6.68
CA ASP A 170 13.85 23.73 7.52
C ASP A 170 14.05 22.29 7.01
N GLY A 171 15.11 22.01 6.25
CA GLY A 171 15.44 20.61 5.89
C GLY A 171 14.40 19.90 5.02
N HIS A 172 13.52 20.66 4.36
CA HIS A 172 12.54 20.14 3.42
C HIS A 172 13.15 19.96 2.01
N ILE A 173 12.73 18.88 1.36
CA ILE A 173 13.16 18.44 0.03
C ILE A 173 12.92 19.55 -1.00
N ILE A 174 13.91 19.82 -1.85
CA ILE A 174 13.78 20.75 -2.97
C ILE A 174 13.03 20.05 -4.11
N TRP A 175 11.71 20.25 -4.17
CA TRP A 175 10.86 19.86 -5.30
C TRP A 175 10.98 20.94 -6.38
N ARG A 176 11.69 20.69 -7.49
CA ARG A 176 11.91 21.75 -8.51
C ARG A 176 11.39 21.45 -9.92
N ASP A 177 11.13 20.20 -10.30
CA ASP A 177 10.94 19.89 -11.73
C ASP A 177 9.81 18.89 -12.06
N CYS A 178 8.56 19.29 -11.84
CA CYS A 178 7.40 18.62 -12.45
C CYS A 178 6.67 19.48 -13.51
N ALA A 179 7.26 20.62 -13.89
CA ALA A 179 6.61 21.63 -14.74
C ALA A 179 6.33 21.17 -16.18
N TYR A 180 7.09 20.20 -16.70
CA TYR A 180 7.03 19.79 -18.10
C TYR A 180 6.12 18.56 -18.37
N LEU A 181 5.44 18.03 -17.35
CA LEU A 181 4.62 16.80 -17.45
C LEU A 181 5.38 15.61 -18.06
N ILE A 182 6.67 15.52 -17.78
CA ILE A 182 7.52 14.39 -18.18
C ILE A 182 7.75 13.54 -16.93
N ALA A 183 7.66 12.23 -17.09
CA ALA A 183 7.92 11.29 -16.01
C ALA A 183 8.75 10.10 -16.51
N THR A 184 9.57 9.54 -15.64
CA THR A 184 10.22 8.27 -15.88
C THR A 184 9.28 7.16 -15.42
N SER A 185 8.91 6.25 -16.32
CA SER A 185 8.02 5.12 -15.95
C SER A 185 8.82 3.88 -15.60
N TYR A 186 8.52 3.30 -14.43
CA TYR A 186 9.05 2.03 -13.95
C TYR A 186 7.97 0.95 -14.08
N GLN A 187 8.12 0.06 -15.04
CA GLN A 187 7.24 -1.11 -15.17
C GLN A 187 7.67 -2.16 -14.16
N LEU A 188 6.77 -2.61 -13.29
CA LEU A 188 7.06 -3.71 -12.38
C LEU A 188 7.09 -5.04 -13.17
N PRO A 189 8.13 -5.88 -13.01
CA PRO A 189 8.26 -7.15 -13.73
C PRO A 189 7.01 -8.02 -13.59
N ASP A 190 6.64 -8.68 -14.69
CA ASP A 190 5.49 -9.59 -14.78
C ASP A 190 4.17 -9.03 -14.22
N SER A 191 4.00 -7.70 -14.32
CA SER A 191 2.79 -7.00 -13.88
C SER A 191 2.36 -5.94 -14.90
N HIS A 192 1.06 -5.62 -14.90
CA HIS A 192 0.51 -4.48 -15.65
C HIS A 192 0.63 -3.16 -14.87
N PHE A 193 1.42 -3.13 -13.80
CA PHE A 193 1.52 -1.99 -12.91
C PHE A 193 2.79 -1.20 -13.20
N SER A 194 2.64 0.12 -13.24
CA SER A 194 3.73 1.06 -13.44
C SER A 194 3.76 2.10 -12.34
N VAL A 195 4.96 2.50 -11.94
CA VAL A 195 5.20 3.63 -11.04
C VAL A 195 5.88 4.71 -11.85
N SER A 196 5.33 5.92 -11.82
CA SER A 196 5.92 7.08 -12.50
C SER A 196 6.75 7.89 -11.52
N ASP A 197 7.95 8.28 -11.94
CA ASP A 197 8.80 9.24 -11.24
C ASP A 197 8.77 10.59 -11.93
N TRP A 198 8.35 11.59 -11.18
CA TRP A 198 8.26 12.99 -11.62
C TRP A 198 9.49 13.81 -11.24
N ALA A 199 10.52 13.19 -10.66
CA ALA A 199 11.80 13.83 -10.37
C ALA A 199 12.74 13.79 -11.59
N ILE A 200 12.31 14.39 -12.71
CA ILE A 200 13.10 14.41 -13.94
C ILE A 200 14.50 14.98 -13.62
N PRO A 201 15.59 14.34 -14.11
CA PRO A 201 16.92 14.92 -14.00
C PRO A 201 17.00 16.17 -14.87
N TYR A 202 16.91 17.34 -14.24
CA TYR A 202 17.33 18.56 -14.88
C TYR A 202 18.87 18.56 -14.94
N TYR A 203 19.42 18.50 -16.14
CA TYR A 203 20.81 18.86 -16.39
C TYR A 203 20.94 20.37 -16.12
N SER A 204 21.18 20.75 -14.86
CA SER A 204 21.46 22.15 -14.55
C SER A 204 22.85 22.49 -15.08
N THR A 205 22.91 23.05 -16.28
CA THR A 205 24.05 23.88 -16.68
C THR A 205 23.91 25.20 -15.94
N GLY A 206 24.32 25.22 -14.67
CA GLY A 206 24.21 26.37 -13.78
C GLY A 206 25.58 26.86 -13.31
N THR A 207 25.67 28.15 -13.00
CA THR A 207 26.84 28.78 -12.37
C THR A 207 26.83 28.65 -10.84
N GLN A 208 25.98 27.78 -10.27
CA GLN A 208 25.91 27.52 -8.83
C GLN A 208 26.68 26.22 -8.51
N LEU A 209 27.47 26.24 -7.44
CA LEU A 209 28.18 25.07 -6.93
C LEU A 209 27.18 23.93 -6.64
N PRO A 210 27.39 22.72 -7.19
CA PRO A 210 26.51 21.60 -6.92
C PRO A 210 26.67 21.13 -5.47
N LYS A 211 25.70 21.45 -4.62
CA LYS A 211 25.65 20.96 -3.24
C LYS A 211 25.14 19.51 -3.19
N PRO A 212 25.64 18.65 -2.28
CA PRO A 212 25.06 17.32 -2.05
C PRO A 212 23.56 17.36 -1.70
N GLU A 213 23.09 18.48 -1.15
CA GLU A 213 21.67 18.76 -0.84
C GLU A 213 20.82 19.17 -2.06
N GLY A 214 21.42 19.29 -3.24
CA GLY A 214 20.79 19.82 -4.46
C GLY A 214 20.12 18.79 -5.36
N PHE A 215 20.20 17.50 -5.05
CA PHE A 215 19.61 16.46 -5.90
C PHE A 215 18.10 16.34 -5.65
N VAL A 216 17.30 16.43 -6.73
CA VAL A 216 15.84 16.30 -6.66
C VAL A 216 15.48 14.91 -6.14
N ALA A 217 14.71 14.82 -5.06
CA ALA A 217 14.23 13.55 -4.52
C ALA A 217 13.23 12.90 -5.50
N LEU A 218 13.22 11.55 -5.56
CA LEU A 218 12.28 10.81 -6.40
C LEU A 218 10.83 11.11 -5.98
N VAL A 219 9.95 11.32 -6.96
CA VAL A 219 8.53 11.60 -6.75
C VAL A 219 7.73 10.47 -7.37
N LEU A 220 7.54 9.39 -6.62
CA LEU A 220 6.92 8.20 -7.12
C LEU A 220 5.40 8.29 -6.99
N THR A 221 4.68 8.06 -8.08
CA THR A 221 3.23 7.96 -8.09
C THR A 221 2.80 6.69 -8.83
N PRO A 222 1.87 5.89 -8.28
CA PRO A 222 1.23 4.83 -9.03
C PRO A 222 0.22 5.41 -10.05
N ASN A 223 -0.56 4.55 -10.70
CA ASN A 223 -1.64 4.97 -11.61
C ASN A 223 -2.76 5.78 -10.92
N ILE A 224 -2.81 5.76 -9.59
CA ILE A 224 -3.73 6.52 -8.73
C ILE A 224 -2.98 7.75 -8.18
N PRO A 225 -3.63 8.90 -7.94
CA PRO A 225 -3.00 10.14 -7.46
C PRO A 225 -2.54 10.07 -5.99
N ILE A 226 -1.59 9.19 -5.69
CA ILE A 226 -0.95 9.04 -4.37
C ILE A 226 0.54 9.27 -4.53
N ILE A 227 1.10 10.18 -3.73
CA ILE A 227 2.53 10.53 -3.81
C ILE A 227 3.32 9.74 -2.76
N GLN A 228 4.22 8.88 -3.24
CA GLN A 228 5.15 8.07 -2.43
C GLN A 228 6.53 8.74 -2.40
N GLY A 229 6.64 9.89 -1.72
CA GLY A 229 7.85 10.74 -1.74
C GLY A 229 9.00 10.31 -0.84
N ASP A 230 8.78 9.34 0.07
CA ASP A 230 9.75 8.96 1.11
C ASP A 230 10.30 7.53 0.97
N ASN A 231 9.52 6.59 0.42
CA ASN A 231 9.86 5.16 0.40
C ASN A 231 11.17 4.85 -0.31
N TRP A 232 11.53 5.63 -1.33
CA TRP A 232 12.77 5.42 -2.08
C TRP A 232 14.03 5.56 -1.23
N ARG A 233 13.95 6.28 -0.10
CA ARG A 233 15.07 6.40 0.86
C ARG A 233 15.40 5.09 1.54
N LEU A 234 14.43 4.18 1.69
CA LEU A 234 14.69 2.83 2.20
C LEU A 234 15.64 2.09 1.25
N TRP A 235 15.35 2.12 -0.05
CA TRP A 235 16.16 1.43 -1.04
C TRP A 235 17.51 2.11 -1.24
N ALA A 236 17.56 3.44 -1.20
CA ALA A 236 18.82 4.18 -1.29
C ALA A 236 19.75 3.93 -0.10
N ALA A 237 19.21 3.66 1.09
CA ALA A 237 19.97 3.32 2.28
C ALA A 237 20.52 1.88 2.28
N SER A 238 20.06 1.01 1.37
CA SER A 238 20.50 -0.39 1.30
C SER A 238 21.94 -0.59 0.85
N ASP A 239 22.60 0.47 0.38
CA ASP A 239 24.00 0.46 -0.01
C ASP A 239 24.66 1.79 0.37
N TYR A 240 25.99 1.86 0.30
CA TYR A 240 26.73 3.09 0.49
C TYR A 240 26.39 4.11 -0.58
N ILE A 241 26.18 5.35 -0.15
CA ILE A 241 26.00 6.47 -1.07
C ILE A 241 27.36 7.10 -1.32
N THR A 242 27.74 7.22 -2.58
CA THR A 242 29.03 7.78 -2.99
C THR A 242 28.83 9.15 -3.60
N HIS A 243 29.55 10.14 -3.08
CA HIS A 243 29.58 11.50 -3.61
C HIS A 243 30.99 11.82 -4.08
N LEU A 244 31.11 12.05 -5.38
CA LEU A 244 32.34 12.48 -6.04
C LEU A 244 32.24 13.98 -6.31
N ASN A 245 33.17 14.77 -5.80
CA ASN A 245 33.38 16.16 -6.22
C ASN A 245 34.69 16.25 -6.99
N SER A 246 34.66 16.86 -8.15
CA SER A 246 35.84 17.13 -8.97
C SER A 246 35.91 18.61 -9.27
N GLN A 247 37.07 19.20 -9.00
CA GLN A 247 37.37 20.57 -9.35
C GLN A 247 38.62 20.55 -10.22
N THR A 248 38.49 21.03 -11.46
CA THR A 248 39.64 21.17 -12.35
C THR A 248 40.32 22.51 -12.10
N PRO A 249 41.66 22.58 -11.95
CA PRO A 249 42.68 21.50 -12.02
C PRO A 249 43.02 20.82 -10.67
N TRP A 250 42.33 21.13 -9.59
CA TRP A 250 42.69 20.80 -8.19
C TRP A 250 42.47 19.34 -7.76
N GLY A 251 41.84 18.50 -8.59
CA GLY A 251 41.73 17.06 -8.37
C GLY A 251 40.30 16.57 -8.08
N GLN A 252 40.20 15.40 -7.45
CA GLN A 252 38.95 14.71 -7.14
C GLN A 252 38.90 14.36 -5.65
N ASP A 253 37.74 14.59 -5.04
CA ASP A 253 37.40 14.23 -3.67
C ASP A 253 36.23 13.24 -3.67
N VAL A 254 36.36 12.14 -2.92
CA VAL A 254 35.35 11.07 -2.87
C VAL A 254 34.92 10.88 -1.43
N LYS A 255 33.62 11.01 -1.19
CA LYS A 255 33.02 10.83 0.13
C LYS A 255 31.95 9.75 0.10
N HIS A 256 32.02 8.84 1.07
CA HIS A 256 31.01 7.81 1.28
C HIS A 256 30.11 8.18 2.46
N TYR A 257 28.80 8.01 2.30
CA TYR A 257 27.80 8.23 3.33
C TYR A 257 27.12 6.91 3.70
N THR A 258 27.04 6.65 5.00
CA THR A 258 26.28 5.54 5.58
C THR A 258 24.94 6.07 6.10
N ILE A 259 23.89 5.83 5.31
CA ILE A 259 22.52 6.24 5.68
C ILE A 259 21.77 5.03 6.21
N THR A 260 21.07 5.24 7.31
CA THR A 260 20.09 4.29 7.85
C THR A 260 18.72 4.92 7.67
N ALA A 261 17.81 4.19 7.03
CA ALA A 261 16.44 4.65 6.76
C ALA A 261 15.42 3.75 7.46
N CYS A 262 14.53 4.33 8.25
CA CYS A 262 13.65 3.60 9.15
C CYS A 262 12.18 3.99 8.98
N VAL A 263 11.31 3.01 9.20
CA VAL A 263 9.87 3.19 9.34
C VAL A 263 9.47 3.15 10.82
N GLN A 264 8.24 3.58 11.11
CA GLN A 264 7.66 3.50 12.45
C GLN A 264 6.40 2.66 12.45
N ALA A 265 6.07 2.14 13.63
CA ALA A 265 4.78 1.51 13.90
C ALA A 265 3.64 2.39 13.34
N PRO A 266 2.65 1.79 12.67
CA PRO A 266 2.39 0.34 12.55
C PRO A 266 3.09 -0.34 11.36
N SER A 267 4.11 0.28 10.76
CA SER A 267 4.80 -0.26 9.56
C SER A 267 6.13 -0.89 9.95
N VAL A 268 6.50 -1.97 9.26
CA VAL A 268 7.77 -2.71 9.42
C VAL A 268 8.28 -3.15 8.05
N ILE A 269 9.53 -3.58 7.97
CA ILE A 269 10.16 -3.98 6.72
C ILE A 269 10.58 -5.44 6.82
N LEU A 270 10.18 -6.23 5.83
CA LEU A 270 10.63 -7.59 5.63
C LEU A 270 11.80 -7.58 4.66
N VAL A 271 12.91 -8.19 5.06
CA VAL A 271 14.15 -8.22 4.27
C VAL A 271 14.63 -9.66 4.13
N GLY A 272 15.00 -10.05 2.92
CA GLY A 272 15.56 -11.37 2.63
C GLY A 272 15.20 -11.89 1.24
N GLY A 273 15.17 -13.23 1.12
CA GLY A 273 14.78 -13.94 -0.11
C GLY A 273 13.26 -13.96 -0.31
N ILE A 274 12.67 -12.80 -0.60
CA ILE A 274 11.23 -12.68 -0.85
C ILE A 274 10.89 -13.36 -2.17
N GLN A 275 9.84 -14.17 -2.17
CA GLN A 275 9.29 -14.83 -3.34
C GLN A 275 7.83 -14.40 -3.54
N ILE A 276 7.55 -13.86 -4.73
CA ILE A 276 6.19 -13.46 -5.12
C ILE A 276 5.76 -14.32 -6.29
N SER A 277 4.64 -15.01 -6.13
CA SER A 277 4.02 -15.82 -7.17
C SER A 277 2.57 -15.40 -7.37
N LYS A 278 2.10 -15.46 -8.61
CA LYS A 278 0.70 -15.14 -8.92
C LYS A 278 -0.18 -16.37 -8.70
N ALA A 279 -1.16 -16.25 -7.81
CA ALA A 279 -2.17 -17.25 -7.53
C ALA A 279 -3.55 -16.68 -7.93
N GLN A 280 -4.01 -16.99 -9.14
CA GLN A 280 -5.28 -16.50 -9.69
C GLN A 280 -5.36 -14.95 -9.72
N SER A 281 -6.18 -14.34 -8.85
CA SER A 281 -6.38 -12.90 -8.68
C SER A 281 -5.56 -12.28 -7.55
N MET A 282 -4.76 -13.08 -6.85
CA MET A 282 -3.97 -12.66 -5.69
C MET A 282 -2.50 -13.04 -5.88
N SER A 283 -1.61 -12.27 -5.27
CA SER A 283 -0.18 -12.55 -5.20
C SER A 283 0.11 -13.25 -3.88
N ASN A 284 0.70 -14.43 -3.95
CA ASN A 284 1.22 -15.15 -2.80
C ASN A 284 2.66 -14.71 -2.55
N ILE A 285 2.90 -14.21 -1.35
CA ILE A 285 4.19 -13.69 -0.90
C ILE A 285 4.70 -14.64 0.16
N SER A 286 5.90 -15.18 -0.03
CA SER A 286 6.58 -16.01 0.96
C SER A 286 8.02 -15.56 1.16
N CYS A 287 8.51 -15.71 2.38
CA CYS A 287 9.87 -15.33 2.74
C CYS A 287 10.38 -16.28 3.84
N PRO A 288 10.95 -17.44 3.46
CA PRO A 288 11.58 -18.33 4.42
C PRO A 288 12.93 -17.74 4.87
N ASN A 289 13.23 -17.80 6.17
CA ASN A 289 14.49 -17.33 6.76
C ASN A 289 14.77 -15.84 6.53
N CYS A 290 13.72 -15.03 6.51
CA CYS A 290 13.84 -13.58 6.41
C CYS A 290 13.93 -12.95 7.80
N HIS A 291 14.07 -11.64 7.85
CA HIS A 291 13.99 -10.91 9.09
C HIS A 291 13.05 -9.72 8.96
N LEU A 292 12.39 -9.39 10.06
CA LEU A 292 11.67 -8.13 10.20
C LEU A 292 12.61 -7.11 10.82
N THR A 293 12.62 -5.92 10.25
CA THR A 293 13.38 -4.78 10.74
C THR A 293 12.55 -3.50 10.66
N ASN A 294 12.85 -2.55 11.52
CA ASN A 294 12.31 -1.19 11.40
C ASN A 294 13.20 -0.28 10.54
N CYS A 295 14.41 -0.71 10.19
CA CYS A 295 15.41 0.10 9.50
C CYS A 295 16.14 -0.69 8.40
N ILE A 296 16.52 0.00 7.34
CA ILE A 296 17.40 -0.49 6.27
C ILE A 296 18.71 0.28 6.33
N ASP A 297 19.81 -0.42 6.09
CA ASP A 297 21.15 0.16 5.98
C ASP A 297 22.04 -0.63 5.00
N PRO A 298 23.32 -0.25 4.79
CA PRO A 298 24.19 -0.91 3.80
C PRO A 298 24.43 -2.41 4.01
N ARG A 299 24.06 -2.98 5.16
CA ARG A 299 24.14 -4.43 5.41
C ARG A 299 23.08 -5.21 4.63
N ASP A 300 21.99 -4.54 4.21
CA ASP A 300 20.89 -5.12 3.44
C ASP A 300 21.14 -5.08 1.92
N LYS A 301 22.36 -4.75 1.50
CA LYS A 301 22.75 -4.68 0.09
C LYS A 301 22.43 -5.99 -0.63
N GLY A 302 21.78 -5.87 -1.78
CA GLY A 302 21.39 -7.02 -2.61
C GLY A 302 20.20 -7.82 -2.10
N GLN A 303 19.63 -7.49 -0.93
CA GLN A 303 18.44 -8.14 -0.42
C GLN A 303 17.16 -7.54 -1.04
N SER A 304 16.11 -8.36 -1.13
CA SER A 304 14.77 -7.88 -1.45
C SER A 304 14.11 -7.29 -0.21
N MET A 305 13.36 -6.21 -0.40
CA MET A 305 12.69 -5.49 0.68
C MET A 305 11.20 -5.37 0.39
N LEU A 306 10.37 -5.61 1.40
CA LEU A 306 8.92 -5.46 1.33
C LEU A 306 8.42 -4.72 2.57
N VAL A 307 7.61 -3.69 2.37
CA VAL A 307 7.00 -2.97 3.48
C VAL A 307 5.72 -3.69 3.90
N LEU A 308 5.62 -4.02 5.19
CA LEU A 308 4.45 -4.59 5.82
C LEU A 308 3.83 -3.58 6.79
N ARG A 309 2.54 -3.75 7.09
CA ARG A 309 1.84 -2.93 8.08
C ARG A 309 0.93 -3.81 8.92
N GLN A 310 0.91 -3.54 10.22
CA GLN A 310 -0.12 -4.06 11.11
C GLN A 310 -1.42 -3.26 10.87
N PRO A 311 -2.52 -3.91 10.46
CA PRO A 311 -3.79 -3.23 10.33
C PRO A 311 -4.30 -2.83 11.72
N PRO A 312 -5.03 -1.71 11.85
CA PRO A 312 -5.54 -1.25 13.15
C PRO A 312 -6.57 -2.21 13.74
N TYR A 313 -7.29 -2.95 12.89
CA TYR A 313 -8.22 -4.00 13.28
C TYR A 313 -8.47 -4.96 12.11
N VAL A 314 -9.01 -6.13 12.42
CA VAL A 314 -9.61 -7.05 11.44
C VAL A 314 -11.04 -7.36 11.86
N VAL A 315 -11.85 -7.72 10.87
CA VAL A 315 -13.23 -8.15 11.08
C VAL A 315 -13.35 -9.59 10.61
N ILE A 316 -13.75 -10.49 11.51
CA ILE A 316 -13.80 -11.94 11.27
C ILE A 316 -15.27 -12.38 11.27
N PRO A 317 -15.73 -13.17 10.28
CA PRO A 317 -17.06 -13.73 10.32
C PRO A 317 -17.13 -14.81 11.41
N THR A 318 -18.15 -14.75 12.24
CA THR A 318 -18.36 -15.68 13.36
C THR A 318 -19.78 -16.21 13.33
N THR A 319 -19.93 -17.53 13.42
CA THR A 319 -21.21 -18.16 13.70
C THR A 319 -21.42 -18.18 15.21
N ILE A 320 -22.60 -17.77 15.67
CA ILE A 320 -22.96 -17.80 17.08
C ILE A 320 -24.11 -18.81 17.21
N GLU A 321 -23.89 -19.87 18.00
CA GLU A 321 -24.90 -20.93 18.21
C GLU A 321 -25.97 -20.54 19.25
N GLY A 322 -26.09 -19.26 19.62
CA GLY A 322 -26.99 -18.78 20.68
C GLY A 322 -27.42 -17.32 20.52
N PRO A 323 -28.46 -16.88 21.26
CA PRO A 323 -28.96 -15.52 21.18
C PRO A 323 -27.91 -14.51 21.64
N TRP A 324 -27.80 -13.39 20.90
CA TRP A 324 -26.96 -12.26 21.29
C TRP A 324 -27.42 -11.72 22.64
N TYR A 325 -26.55 -11.74 23.64
CA TYR A 325 -26.83 -11.13 24.93
C TYR A 325 -26.54 -9.63 24.81
N ASP A 326 -27.57 -8.79 25.00
CA ASP A 326 -27.46 -7.33 25.07
C ASP A 326 -26.75 -6.83 26.35
N ASP A 327 -26.14 -7.72 27.13
CA ASP A 327 -25.46 -7.36 28.37
C ASP A 327 -24.09 -6.75 28.03
N PRO A 328 -23.85 -5.46 28.30
CA PRO A 328 -22.58 -4.85 28.01
C PRO A 328 -21.45 -5.43 28.87
N GLY A 329 -21.73 -6.10 29.99
CA GLY A 329 -20.67 -6.69 30.84
C GLY A 329 -19.58 -5.70 31.28
N ILE A 330 -19.87 -4.39 31.24
CA ILE A 330 -19.03 -3.28 31.75
C ILE A 330 -19.79 -2.55 32.84
#